data_AF-A0A849Q3Z8-F1
#
_entry.id   AF-A0A849Q3Z8-F1
#
_cell.length_a   1.000
_cell.length_b   1.000
_cell.length_c   1.000
_cell.angle_alpha   90.00
_cell.angle_beta   90.00
_cell.angle_gamma   90.00
#
_symmetry.space_group_name_H-M   'P 1'
#
loop_
_entity.id
_entity.type
_entity.pdbx_description
1 polymer ?
#
loop_
_entity_poly.entity_id
_entity_poly.type
_entity_poly.pdbx_seq_one_letter_code
_entity_poly.pdbx_strand_id
1 'polypeptide(L)'
;MFLFLSYILYRYSGKILLRWYRAEKVASLENISKKAEISPPDMYLFDHPLPLIFTVGTGGRYAVALSSEAMDMFDKSELEILFAREIGHIKNGDVPLNTIVALFAGSFAAVSTLALWGAPFMGFGQNYDSAPRFIRFFSMGLVAPPAALVAQLLVACSREHV
;
A
#
# COMPACT_ATOMS: atom_id res chain seq x y z
N MET A 1 -16.71 16.25 14.31
CA MET A 1 -16.87 14.89 13.76
C MET A 1 -15.77 14.52 12.77
N PHE A 2 -15.54 15.32 11.71
CA PHE A 2 -14.52 15.04 10.67
C PHE A 2 -13.08 14.89 11.21
N LEU A 3 -12.63 15.83 12.05
CA LEU A 3 -11.28 15.78 12.66
C LEU A 3 -11.06 14.58 13.59
N PHE A 4 -12.13 14.11 14.24
CA PHE A 4 -12.06 12.95 15.11
C PHE A 4 -11.90 11.66 14.29
N LEU A 5 -12.64 11.55 13.19
CA LEU A 5 -12.52 10.43 12.26
C LEU A 5 -11.14 10.40 11.59
N SER A 6 -10.62 11.54 11.14
CA SER A 6 -9.28 11.60 10.53
C SER A 6 -8.18 11.23 11.53
N TYR A 7 -8.31 11.64 12.79
CA TYR A 7 -7.38 11.26 13.86
C TYR A 7 -7.41 9.75 14.14
N ILE A 8 -8.58 9.12 14.16
CA ILE A 8 -8.71 7.66 14.29
C ILE A 8 -8.06 6.97 13.10
N LEU A 9 -8.37 7.38 11.87
CA LEU A 9 -7.78 6.81 10.66
C LEU A 9 -6.26 6.94 10.66
N TYR A 10 -5.73 8.11 11.04
CA TYR A 10 -4.30 8.33 11.23
C TYR A 10 -3.71 7.29 12.19
N ARG A 11 -4.30 7.14 13.39
CA ARG A 11 -3.75 6.25 14.43
C ARG A 11 -3.81 4.77 14.05
N TYR A 12 -4.86 4.35 13.33
CA TYR A 12 -5.09 2.96 12.97
C TYR A 12 -4.60 2.57 11.57
N SER A 13 -4.16 3.54 10.76
CA SER A 13 -3.73 3.35 9.36
C SER A 13 -2.76 2.17 9.17
N GLY A 14 -1.69 2.09 9.97
CA GLY A 14 -0.73 0.99 9.91
C GLY A 14 -1.34 -0.38 10.20
N LYS A 15 -2.25 -0.47 11.18
CA LYS A 15 -2.96 -1.73 11.49
C LYS A 15 -3.91 -2.14 10.37
N ILE A 16 -4.55 -1.17 9.72
CA ILE A 16 -5.43 -1.41 8.59
C ILE A 16 -4.62 -1.99 7.43
N LEU A 17 -3.46 -1.39 7.12
CA LEU A 17 -2.58 -1.87 6.06
C LEU A 17 -2.09 -3.30 6.32
N LEU A 18 -1.57 -3.57 7.52
CA LEU A 18 -1.08 -4.92 7.88
C LEU A 18 -2.18 -5.97 7.77
N ARG A 19 -3.40 -5.64 8.21
CA ARG A 19 -4.56 -6.55 8.07
C ARG A 19 -4.98 -6.74 6.62
N TRP A 20 -4.87 -5.70 5.80
CA TRP A 20 -5.17 -5.79 4.37
C TRP A 20 -4.23 -6.79 3.68
N TYR A 21 -2.94 -6.70 3.95
CA TYR A 21 -1.94 -7.65 3.44
C TYR A 21 -1.93 -8.99 4.18
N ARG A 22 -2.80 -9.19 5.18
CA ARG A 22 -2.81 -10.39 6.05
C ARG A 22 -1.42 -10.72 6.60
N ALA A 23 -0.68 -9.69 6.98
CA ALA A 23 0.71 -9.83 7.38
C ALA A 23 0.79 -10.51 8.76
N GLU A 24 1.66 -11.51 8.87
CA GLU A 24 1.92 -12.27 10.09
C GLU A 24 3.18 -11.75 10.79
N LYS A 25 3.16 -11.67 12.11
CA LYS A 25 4.32 -11.20 12.88
C LYS A 25 5.33 -12.35 12.99
N VAL A 26 6.54 -12.13 12.47
CA VAL A 26 7.58 -13.18 12.42
C VAL A 26 8.69 -12.94 13.44
N ALA A 27 9.12 -11.68 13.61
CA ALA A 27 10.21 -11.35 14.51
C ALA A 27 10.18 -9.86 14.95
N SER A 28 11.16 -9.46 15.75
CA SER A 28 11.45 -8.04 16.02
C SER A 28 12.90 -7.75 15.60
N LEU A 29 13.13 -6.58 14.98
CA LEU A 29 14.42 -6.18 14.40
C LEU A 29 15.39 -5.60 15.45
N GLU A 30 15.47 -6.20 16.64
CA GLU A 30 16.18 -5.63 17.79
C GLU A 30 17.66 -5.30 17.51
N ASN A 31 18.36 -6.16 16.76
CA ASN A 31 19.79 -5.98 16.48
C ASN A 31 20.07 -4.78 15.57
N ILE A 32 19.19 -4.53 14.59
CA ILE A 32 19.38 -3.42 13.64
C ILE A 32 18.94 -2.11 14.30
N SER A 33 17.90 -2.15 15.13
CA SER A 33 17.40 -0.98 15.86
C SER A 33 18.37 -0.46 16.91
N LYS A 34 19.13 -1.34 17.58
CA LYS A 34 20.21 -0.95 18.50
C LYS A 34 21.29 -0.13 17.78
N LYS A 35 21.66 -0.50 16.55
CA LYS A 35 22.66 0.24 15.76
C LYS A 35 22.15 1.60 15.29
N ALA A 36 20.84 1.73 15.07
CA ALA A 36 20.21 2.94 14.57
C ALA A 36 19.65 3.87 15.66
N GLU A 37 19.79 3.50 16.94
CA GLU A 37 19.26 4.24 18.11
C GLU A 37 17.75 4.55 18.03
N ILE A 38 16.98 3.63 17.44
CA ILE A 38 15.51 3.73 17.33
C ILE A 38 14.80 2.66 18.14
N SER A 39 13.54 2.90 18.50
CA SER A 39 12.67 1.85 19.05
C SER A 39 12.56 0.70 18.05
N PRO A 40 12.71 -0.56 18.48
CA PRO A 40 12.68 -1.70 17.58
C PRO A 40 11.31 -1.81 16.88
N PRO A 41 11.26 -1.77 15.53
CA PRO A 41 10.05 -2.01 14.81
C PRO A 41 9.73 -3.51 14.81
N ASP A 42 8.44 -3.82 14.79
CA ASP A 42 7.97 -5.18 14.61
C ASP A 42 8.17 -5.62 13.15
N MET A 43 8.58 -6.87 12.93
CA MET A 43 8.73 -7.43 11.60
C MET A 43 7.53 -8.30 11.25
N TYR A 44 6.93 -8.02 10.09
CA TYR A 44 5.82 -8.79 9.55
C TYR A 44 6.21 -9.39 8.20
N LEU A 45 5.63 -10.55 7.90
CA LEU A 45 5.76 -11.23 6.62
C LEU A 45 4.38 -11.40 6.00
N PHE A 46 4.25 -11.11 4.72
CA PHE A 46 2.99 -11.24 4.00
C PHE A 46 3.20 -11.94 2.66
N ASP A 47 2.17 -12.63 2.19
CA ASP A 47 2.25 -13.34 0.92
C ASP A 47 1.90 -12.40 -0.23
N HIS A 48 2.85 -12.20 -1.16
CA HIS A 48 2.66 -11.35 -2.32
C HIS A 48 3.59 -11.77 -3.46
N PRO A 49 3.12 -11.86 -4.72
CA PRO A 49 3.91 -12.34 -5.86
C PRO A 49 4.95 -11.33 -6.37
N LEU A 50 5.13 -10.20 -5.69
CA LEU A 50 6.13 -9.19 -6.04
C LEU A 50 7.05 -9.00 -4.84
N PRO A 51 8.37 -8.86 -5.07
CA PRO A 51 9.35 -8.64 -4.01
C PRO A 51 9.22 -7.23 -3.43
N LEU A 52 8.39 -7.09 -2.41
CA LEU A 52 8.07 -5.83 -1.74
C LEU A 52 8.58 -5.81 -0.30
N ILE A 53 9.03 -4.63 0.12
CA ILE A 53 9.32 -4.28 1.52
C ILE A 53 8.80 -2.87 1.77
N PHE A 54 8.20 -2.62 2.92
CA PHE A 54 7.77 -1.28 3.30
C PHE A 54 7.62 -1.12 4.81
N THR A 55 7.75 0.12 5.28
CA THR A 55 7.50 0.49 6.68
C THR A 55 6.14 1.16 6.86
N VAL A 56 5.41 0.74 7.89
CA VAL A 56 4.17 1.37 8.34
C VAL A 56 4.22 1.73 9.82
N GLY A 57 3.46 2.74 10.21
CA GLY A 57 3.28 3.06 11.62
C GLY A 57 3.04 4.53 11.90
N THR A 58 2.56 4.80 13.11
CA THR A 58 2.31 6.17 13.58
C THR A 58 2.60 6.28 15.07
N GLY A 59 2.90 7.50 15.54
CA GLY A 59 3.04 7.81 16.97
C GLY A 59 4.04 6.90 17.70
N GLY A 60 5.23 6.72 17.12
CA GLY A 60 6.36 6.00 17.73
C GLY A 60 6.26 4.47 17.72
N ARG A 61 5.23 3.89 17.10
CA ARG A 61 5.12 2.44 16.87
C ARG A 61 5.21 2.17 15.39
N TYR A 62 6.31 1.55 14.98
CA TYR A 62 6.62 1.24 13.58
C TYR A 62 6.70 -0.26 13.39
N ALA A 63 6.38 -0.69 12.17
CA ALA A 63 6.46 -2.06 11.73
C ALA A 63 7.02 -2.10 10.31
N VAL A 64 7.90 -3.04 10.04
CA VAL A 64 8.43 -3.31 8.71
C VAL A 64 7.76 -4.57 8.20
N ALA A 65 7.16 -4.51 7.02
CA ALA A 65 6.53 -5.64 6.37
C ALA A 65 7.39 -6.08 5.17
N LEU A 66 7.66 -7.37 5.06
CA LEU A 66 8.41 -7.99 3.98
C LEU A 66 7.52 -9.02 3.27
N SER A 67 7.55 -9.04 1.94
CA SER A 67 6.87 -10.09 1.17
C SER A 67 7.62 -11.42 1.24
N SER A 68 6.90 -12.53 1.13
CA SER A 68 7.45 -13.88 0.93
C SER A 68 8.45 -13.91 -0.24
N GLU A 69 8.04 -13.37 -1.39
CA GLU A 69 8.86 -13.34 -2.61
C GLU A 69 10.17 -12.56 -2.40
N ALA A 70 10.16 -11.43 -1.67
CA ALA A 70 11.39 -10.68 -1.38
C ALA A 70 12.36 -11.48 -0.49
N MET A 71 11.85 -12.30 0.42
CA MET A 71 12.67 -13.14 1.29
C MET A 71 13.35 -14.27 0.51
N ASP A 72 12.69 -14.79 -0.52
CA ASP A 72 13.19 -15.87 -1.36
C ASP A 72 14.09 -15.37 -2.51
N MET A 73 13.84 -14.16 -3.02
CA MET A 73 14.59 -13.57 -4.13
C MET A 73 15.92 -12.92 -3.73
N PHE A 74 16.00 -12.29 -2.55
CA PHE A 74 17.16 -11.49 -2.15
C PHE A 74 18.05 -12.21 -1.15
N ASP A 75 19.37 -12.05 -1.31
CA ASP A 75 20.33 -12.56 -0.35
C ASP A 75 20.34 -11.74 0.95
N LYS A 76 20.89 -12.31 2.03
CA LYS A 76 20.95 -11.65 3.35
C LYS A 76 21.56 -10.25 3.32
N SER A 77 22.62 -10.04 2.53
CA SER A 77 23.27 -8.74 2.39
C SER A 77 22.39 -7.71 1.68
N GLU A 78 21.60 -8.14 0.70
CA GLU A 78 20.68 -7.25 -0.03
C GLU A 78 19.47 -6.90 0.84
N LEU A 79 18.95 -7.88 1.59
CA LEU A 79 17.90 -7.65 2.59
C LEU A 79 18.38 -6.65 3.66
N GLU A 80 19.62 -6.75 4.13
CA GLU A 80 20.18 -5.76 5.07
C GLU A 80 20.19 -4.33 4.51
N ILE A 81 20.51 -4.16 3.21
CA ILE A 81 20.46 -2.85 2.53
C ILE A 81 19.02 -2.34 2.46
N LEU A 82 18.07 -3.22 2.14
CA LEU A 82 16.64 -2.89 2.11
C LEU A 82 16.13 -2.47 3.49
N PHE A 83 16.47 -3.21 4.55
CA PHE A 83 16.12 -2.84 5.92
C PHE A 83 16.77 -1.51 6.34
N ALA A 84 18.00 -1.24 5.93
CA ALA A 84 18.68 0.02 6.24
C ALA A 84 17.95 1.22 5.60
N ARG A 85 17.50 1.10 4.34
CA ARG A 85 16.68 2.11 3.65
C ARG A 85 15.39 2.41 4.41
N GLU A 86 14.66 1.37 4.78
CA GLU A 86 13.39 1.47 5.50
C GLU A 86 13.55 2.07 6.91
N ILE A 87 14.62 1.71 7.62
CA ILE A 87 14.97 2.34 8.90
C ILE A 87 15.31 3.82 8.72
N GLY A 88 15.89 4.21 7.58
CA GLY A 88 16.08 5.61 7.21
C GLY A 88 14.77 6.40 7.24
N HIS A 89 13.68 5.85 6.69
CA HIS A 89 12.36 6.48 6.75
C HIS A 89 11.83 6.63 8.18
N ILE A 90 12.06 5.62 9.05
CA ILE A 90 11.71 5.72 10.47
C ILE A 90 12.46 6.87 11.13
N LYS A 91 13.76 6.97 10.87
CA LYS A 91 14.63 8.00 11.47
C LYS A 91 14.28 9.41 10.99
N ASN A 92 13.94 9.55 9.71
CA ASN A 92 13.55 10.84 9.12
C ASN A 92 12.13 11.26 9.54
N GLY A 93 11.31 10.33 10.04
CA GLY A 93 9.97 10.62 10.52
C GLY A 93 8.90 10.68 9.42
N ASP A 94 9.20 10.17 8.23
CA ASP A 94 8.30 10.22 7.05
C ASP A 94 7.25 9.09 7.04
N VAL A 95 7.45 8.05 7.87
CA VAL A 95 6.59 6.85 7.92
C VAL A 95 5.11 7.16 8.15
N PRO A 96 4.70 8.07 9.06
CA PRO A 96 3.28 8.34 9.28
C PRO A 96 2.59 8.91 8.04
N LEU A 97 3.27 9.80 7.30
CA LEU A 97 2.73 10.37 6.07
C LEU A 97 2.64 9.29 4.99
N ASN A 98 3.72 8.53 4.79
CA ASN A 98 3.78 7.44 3.81
C ASN A 98 2.71 6.37 4.07
N THR A 99 2.46 6.03 5.33
CA THR A 99 1.43 5.06 5.72
C THR A 99 0.03 5.52 5.30
N ILE A 100 -0.28 6.81 5.46
CA ILE A 100 -1.58 7.37 5.09
C ILE A 100 -1.72 7.45 3.57
N VAL A 101 -0.68 7.90 2.88
CA VAL A 101 -0.65 7.95 1.41
C VAL A 101 -0.85 6.55 0.83
N ALA A 102 -0.16 5.55 1.36
CA ALA A 102 -0.32 4.14 0.95
C ALA A 102 -1.75 3.63 1.20
N LEU A 103 -2.35 3.96 2.35
CA LEU A 103 -3.73 3.59 2.67
C LEU A 103 -4.72 4.19 1.66
N PHE A 104 -4.59 5.46 1.31
CA PHE A 104 -5.44 6.11 0.32
C PHE A 104 -5.20 5.56 -1.09
N ALA A 105 -3.95 5.42 -1.51
CA ALA A 105 -3.59 4.85 -2.81
C ALA A 105 -4.18 3.44 -2.97
N GLY A 106 -4.02 2.59 -1.94
CA GLY A 106 -4.64 1.27 -1.90
C GLY A 106 -6.17 1.36 -1.98
N SER A 107 -6.78 2.26 -1.19
CA SER A 107 -8.25 2.43 -1.18
C SER A 107 -8.80 2.83 -2.55
N PHE A 108 -8.15 3.78 -3.24
CA PHE A 108 -8.51 4.18 -4.59
C PHE A 108 -8.28 3.09 -5.62
N ALA A 109 -7.20 2.32 -5.50
CA ALA A 109 -6.95 1.16 -6.34
C ALA A 109 -8.06 0.12 -6.16
N ALA A 110 -8.43 -0.20 -4.91
CA ALA A 110 -9.50 -1.14 -4.61
C ALA A 110 -10.85 -0.69 -5.19
N VAL A 111 -11.21 0.58 -5.03
CA VAL A 111 -12.44 1.15 -5.62
C VAL A 111 -12.39 1.09 -7.15
N SER A 112 -11.25 1.42 -7.75
CA SER A 112 -11.07 1.33 -9.21
C SER A 112 -11.23 -0.11 -9.70
N THR A 113 -10.61 -1.08 -9.01
CA THR A 113 -10.76 -2.50 -9.31
C THR A 113 -12.22 -2.94 -9.16
N LEU A 114 -12.88 -2.60 -8.06
CA LEU A 114 -14.30 -2.93 -7.86
C LEU A 114 -15.20 -2.30 -8.93
N ALA A 115 -14.91 -1.07 -9.36
CA ALA A 115 -15.65 -0.42 -10.44
C ALA A 115 -15.45 -1.14 -11.78
N LEU A 116 -14.23 -1.57 -12.10
CA LEU A 116 -13.93 -2.35 -13.31
C LEU A 116 -14.66 -3.70 -13.31
N TRP A 117 -14.61 -4.44 -12.20
CA TRP A 117 -15.27 -5.74 -12.06
C TRP A 117 -16.80 -5.61 -11.91
N GLY A 118 -17.30 -4.51 -11.36
CA GLY A 118 -18.71 -4.21 -11.16
C GLY A 118 -19.40 -3.58 -12.38
N ALA A 119 -18.63 -3.03 -13.32
CA ALA A 119 -19.16 -2.40 -14.53
C ALA A 119 -20.09 -3.33 -15.34
N PRO A 120 -19.78 -4.62 -15.58
CA PRO A 120 -20.69 -5.54 -16.24
C PRO A 120 -22.00 -5.77 -15.47
N PHE A 121 -21.96 -5.82 -14.14
CA PHE A 121 -23.13 -6.06 -13.29
C PHE A 121 -24.04 -4.82 -13.14
N MET A 122 -23.47 -3.62 -13.30
CA MET A 122 -24.21 -2.35 -13.28
C MET A 122 -24.74 -1.94 -14.67
N GLY A 123 -24.62 -2.79 -15.70
CA GLY A 123 -25.05 -2.50 -17.07
C GLY A 123 -24.09 -1.59 -17.85
N PHE A 124 -22.94 -1.22 -17.28
CA PHE A 124 -21.88 -0.50 -17.96
C PHE A 124 -21.06 -1.47 -18.81
N GLY A 125 -21.52 -1.77 -20.03
CA GLY A 125 -20.78 -2.61 -20.97
C GLY A 125 -21.62 -3.45 -21.95
N GLN A 126 -22.95 -3.41 -21.86
CA GLN A 126 -23.79 -4.05 -22.86
C GLN A 126 -23.88 -3.18 -24.13
N ASN A 127 -23.55 -3.77 -25.28
CA ASN A 127 -23.63 -3.11 -26.60
C ASN A 127 -25.07 -2.79 -27.04
N TYR A 128 -26.09 -3.17 -26.26
CA TYR A 128 -27.49 -3.17 -26.64
C TYR A 128 -28.43 -2.45 -25.67
N ASP A 129 -27.92 -1.60 -24.77
CA ASP A 129 -28.79 -0.83 -23.89
C ASP A 129 -28.64 0.69 -24.07
N SER A 130 -29.78 1.33 -24.31
CA SER A 130 -29.99 2.76 -24.39
C SER A 130 -30.10 3.40 -22.99
N ALA A 131 -29.39 2.88 -21.99
CA ALA A 131 -29.22 3.59 -20.73
C ALA A 131 -28.51 4.93 -21.01
N PRO A 132 -28.96 6.03 -20.38
CA PRO A 132 -28.76 7.38 -20.89
C PRO A 132 -27.26 7.68 -20.97
N ARG A 133 -26.78 7.92 -22.21
CA ARG A 133 -25.38 8.21 -22.56
C ARG A 133 -24.66 9.08 -21.53
N PHE A 134 -25.37 10.03 -20.94
CA PHE A 134 -24.89 10.93 -19.90
C PHE A 134 -24.37 10.21 -18.64
N ILE A 135 -25.10 9.24 -18.08
CA ILE A 135 -24.68 8.52 -16.87
C ILE A 135 -23.45 7.65 -17.17
N ARG A 136 -23.39 7.05 -18.37
CA ARG A 136 -22.21 6.31 -18.84
C ARG A 136 -20.99 7.20 -19.01
N PHE A 137 -21.11 8.34 -19.69
CA PHE A 137 -19.99 9.27 -19.88
C PHE A 137 -19.53 9.92 -18.56
N PHE A 138 -20.46 10.24 -17.65
CA PHE A 138 -20.14 10.83 -16.36
C PHE A 138 -19.42 9.84 -15.43
N SER A 139 -19.91 8.60 -15.35
CA SER A 139 -19.27 7.54 -14.55
C SER A 139 -17.89 7.16 -15.10
N MET A 140 -17.73 7.00 -16.42
CA MET A 140 -16.42 6.78 -17.04
C MET A 140 -15.50 8.00 -16.87
N GLY A 141 -16.01 9.22 -17.00
CA GLY A 141 -15.20 10.44 -16.79
C GLY A 141 -14.71 10.60 -15.35
N LEU A 142 -15.45 10.08 -14.37
CA LEU A 142 -15.06 10.10 -12.96
C LEU A 142 -14.09 8.97 -12.60
N VAL A 143 -14.29 7.77 -13.15
CA VAL A 143 -13.52 6.55 -12.81
C VAL A 143 -12.26 6.39 -13.66
N ALA A 144 -12.27 6.83 -14.93
CA ALA A 144 -11.15 6.64 -15.84
C ALA A 144 -9.88 7.40 -15.44
N PRO A 145 -9.91 8.66 -14.96
CA PRO A 145 -8.69 9.36 -14.60
C PRO A 145 -7.95 8.73 -13.40
N PRO A 146 -8.61 8.35 -12.29
CA PRO A 146 -7.97 7.58 -11.22
C PRO A 146 -7.44 6.23 -11.70
N ALA A 147 -8.20 5.51 -12.52
CA ALA A 147 -7.78 4.21 -13.06
C ALA A 147 -6.56 4.34 -13.99
N ALA A 148 -6.52 5.37 -14.83
CA ALA A 148 -5.39 5.67 -15.71
C ALA A 148 -4.15 6.08 -14.91
N LEU A 149 -4.30 6.85 -13.84
CA LEU A 149 -3.22 7.19 -12.92
C LEU A 149 -2.63 5.93 -12.28
N VAL A 150 -3.47 5.05 -11.75
CA VAL A 150 -3.02 3.77 -11.16
C VAL A 150 -2.33 2.91 -12.22
N ALA A 151 -2.90 2.78 -13.43
CA ALA A 151 -2.28 2.03 -14.52
C ALA A 151 -0.91 2.62 -14.94
N GLN A 152 -0.79 3.94 -15.02
CA GLN A 152 0.48 4.61 -15.35
C GLN A 152 1.53 4.42 -14.26
N LEU A 153 1.13 4.46 -12.98
CA LEU A 153 2.04 4.22 -11.86
C LEU A 153 2.51 2.75 -11.81
N LEU A 154 1.62 1.80 -12.09
CA LEU A 154 1.98 0.38 -12.18
C LEU A 154 2.94 0.11 -13.34
N VAL A 155 2.71 0.72 -14.51
CA VAL A 155 3.63 0.64 -15.66
C VAL A 155 4.96 1.33 -15.37
N ALA A 156 4.95 2.47 -14.67
CA ALA A 156 6.17 3.17 -14.27
C ALA A 156 7.03 2.31 -13.32
N CYS A 157 6.42 1.68 -12.33
CA CYS A 157 7.10 0.77 -11.41
C CYS A 157 7.72 -0.44 -12.14
N SER A 158 7.07 -0.96 -13.20
CA SER A 158 7.63 -2.06 -14.00
C SER A 158 8.88 -1.70 -14.81
N ARG A 159 9.14 -0.41 -15.08
CA ARG A 159 10.30 0.05 -15.85
C ARG A 159 11.52 0.39 -15.01
N GLU A 160 11.36 0.63 -13.71
CA GLU A 160 12.49 0.87 -12.80
C GLU A 160 13.19 -0.41 -12.30
N HIS A 161 12.68 -1.59 -12.69
CA HIS A 161 13.22 -2.90 -12.29
C HIS A 161 13.91 -3.67 -13.43
N VAL A 162 14.33 -2.99 -14.50
CA VAL A 162 15.20 -3.50 -15.57
C VAL A 162 16.49 -2.71 -15.60
#